data_AF-A0A0F9K0A6-F1
#
_entry.id   AF-A0A0F9K0A6-F1
#
_cell.length_a   1.000
_cell.length_b   1.000
_cell.length_c   1.000
_cell.angle_alpha   90.00
_cell.angle_beta   90.00
_cell.angle_gamma   90.00
#
_symmetry.space_group_name_H-M   'P 1'
#
loop_
_entity.id
_entity.type
_entity.pdbx_description
1 polymer ?
#
loop_
_entity_poly.entity_id
_entity_poly.type
_entity_poly.pdbx_seq_one_letter_code
_entity_poly.pdbx_strand_id
1 'polypeptide(L)'
;RVGCPVISQEGFTLLILGKRLARRISKHEARFADSAFTIVRHGEHDDIRTKYELTVCPDEVLTKELFNFKETEFDVAAIDEAIKYAEEVANA
;
A
#
# COMPACT_ATOMS: atom_id res chain seq x y z
N ARG A 1 12.33 8.27 -1.45
CA ARG A 1 11.55 7.37 -0.56
C ARG A 1 11.02 6.21 -1.42
N VAL A 2 9.93 5.50 -1.10
CA VAL A 2 9.27 4.59 -2.06
C VAL A 2 7.80 5.01 -2.17
N GLY A 3 7.34 5.27 -3.39
CA GLY A 3 5.91 5.43 -3.68
C GLY A 3 5.32 4.07 -4.03
N CYS A 4 4.22 3.72 -3.36
CA CYS A 4 3.51 2.47 -3.57
C CYS A 4 2.05 2.80 -3.86
N PRO A 5 1.57 2.64 -5.10
CA PRO A 5 0.15 2.80 -5.41
C PRO A 5 -0.64 1.73 -4.66
N VAL A 6 -1.68 2.12 -3.94
CA VAL A 6 -2.51 1.22 -3.12
C VAL A 6 -3.98 1.59 -3.24
N ILE A 7 -4.84 0.59 -3.09
CA ILE A 7 -6.28 0.79 -2.86
C ILE A 7 -6.50 0.69 -1.36
N SER A 8 -7.15 1.70 -0.80
CA SER A 8 -7.62 1.73 0.60
C SER A 8 -9.14 1.91 0.63
N GLN A 9 -9.71 1.95 1.83
CA GLN A 9 -11.13 2.29 2.02
C GLN A 9 -11.47 3.71 1.54
N GLU A 10 -10.48 4.59 1.40
CA GLU A 10 -10.63 5.95 0.90
C GLU A 10 -10.47 6.04 -0.64
N GLY A 11 -10.16 4.90 -1.29
CA GLY A 11 -9.96 4.79 -2.73
C GLY A 11 -8.50 4.54 -3.13
N PHE A 12 -8.19 4.80 -4.40
CA PHE A 12 -6.84 4.65 -4.93
C PHE A 12 -5.94 5.83 -4.52
N THR A 13 -4.80 5.54 -3.90
CA THR A 13 -3.88 6.55 -3.38
C THR A 13 -2.42 6.11 -3.50
N LEU A 14 -1.51 7.08 -3.48
CA LEU A 14 -0.07 6.85 -3.50
C LEU A 14 0.49 6.83 -2.08
N LEU A 15 0.78 5.63 -1.55
CA LEU A 15 1.38 5.47 -0.24
C LEU A 15 2.89 5.74 -0.29
N ILE A 16 3.33 6.82 0.37
CA ILE A 16 4.76 7.13 0.51
C ILE A 16 5.33 6.48 1.75
N LEU A 17 6.30 5.60 1.57
CA LEU A 17 6.85 4.77 2.64
C LEU A 17 8.38 4.65 2.59
N GLY A 18 8.97 4.31 3.74
CA GLY A 18 10.41 4.11 3.87
C GLY A 18 10.87 2.76 3.29
N LYS A 19 12.13 2.70 2.84
CA LYS A 19 12.72 1.50 2.19
C LYS A 19 12.58 0.21 3.01
N ARG A 20 12.61 0.29 4.34
CA ARG A 20 12.45 -0.87 5.23
C ARG A 20 11.05 -1.47 5.18
N LEU A 21 10.01 -0.63 5.12
CA LEU A 21 8.63 -1.08 4.98
C LEU A 21 8.38 -1.61 3.57
N ALA A 22 8.90 -0.93 2.54
CA ALA A 22 8.82 -1.38 1.14
C ALA A 22 9.34 -2.81 0.99
N ARG A 23 10.53 -3.08 1.56
CA ARG A 23 11.15 -4.42 1.53
C ARG A 23 10.35 -5.48 2.30
N ARG A 24 9.54 -5.10 3.29
CA ARG A 24 8.66 -6.07 3.97
C ARG A 24 7.45 -6.38 3.10
N ILE A 25 6.82 -5.35 2.53
CA ILE A 25 5.70 -5.48 1.61
C ILE A 25 6.09 -6.35 0.40
N SER A 26 7.25 -6.10 -0.21
CA SER A 26 7.72 -6.84 -1.38
C SER A 26 7.89 -8.35 -1.15
N LYS A 27 8.11 -8.80 0.11
CA LYS A 27 8.18 -10.23 0.43
C LYS A 27 6.83 -10.95 0.28
N HIS A 28 5.74 -10.19 0.25
CA HIS A 28 4.39 -10.71 0.11
C HIS A 28 3.84 -10.54 -1.32
N GLU A 29 4.68 -10.17 -2.30
CA GLU A 29 4.27 -9.98 -3.70
C GLU A 29 3.48 -11.15 -4.28
N ALA A 30 3.85 -12.38 -3.93
CA ALA A 30 3.14 -13.59 -4.36
C ALA A 30 1.67 -13.67 -3.88
N ARG A 31 1.28 -12.83 -2.91
CA ARG A 31 -0.06 -12.79 -2.30
C ARG A 31 -0.84 -11.51 -2.61
N PHE A 32 -0.32 -10.63 -3.47
CA PHE A 32 -1.04 -9.39 -3.83
C PHE A 32 -2.30 -9.64 -4.68
N ALA A 33 -2.40 -10.83 -5.29
CA ALA A 33 -3.55 -11.20 -6.10
C ALA A 33 -4.74 -11.71 -5.27
N ASP A 34 -4.52 -12.19 -4.05
CA ASP A 34 -5.54 -12.90 -3.26
C ASP A 34 -5.70 -12.40 -1.82
N SER A 35 -4.81 -11.52 -1.35
CA SER A 35 -4.77 -11.08 0.03
C SER A 35 -4.75 -9.55 0.13
N ALA A 36 -5.54 -9.00 1.06
CA ALA A 36 -5.36 -7.63 1.54
C ALA A 36 -4.39 -7.60 2.72
N PHE A 37 -3.79 -6.44 2.99
CA PHE A 37 -2.79 -6.27 4.04
C PHE A 37 -3.11 -5.09 4.94
N THR A 38 -2.81 -5.25 6.23
CA THR A 38 -2.90 -4.17 7.21
C THR A 38 -1.50 -3.75 7.60
N ILE A 39 -1.24 -2.43 7.54
CA ILE A 39 0.01 -1.82 8.00
C ILE A 39 -0.30 -1.02 9.26
N VAL A 40 0.24 -1.45 10.40
CA VAL A 40 0.13 -0.73 11.66
C VAL A 40 1.45 -0.02 11.95
N ARG A 41 1.40 1.31 12.08
CA ARG A 41 2.54 2.11 12.53
C ARG A 41 2.54 2.18 14.05
N HIS A 42 3.55 1.59 14.67
CA HIS A 42 3.82 1.66 16.10
C HIS A 42 4.93 2.68 16.34
N GLY A 43 4.58 3.90 16.74
CA GLY A 43 5.52 4.97 17.08
C GLY A 43 4.89 6.35 16.95
N GLU A 44 5.40 7.31 17.72
CA GLU A 44 4.99 8.71 17.63
C GLU A 44 5.51 9.38 16.33
N HIS A 45 4.98 10.56 16.03
CA HIS A 45 5.50 11.41 14.96
C HIS A 45 7.00 11.68 15.23
N ASP A 46 7.86 11.52 14.22
CA ASP A 46 9.33 11.66 14.31
C ASP A 46 10.12 10.68 15.21
N ASP A 47 9.53 9.58 15.68
CA ASP A 47 10.30 8.56 16.39
C ASP A 47 11.14 7.70 15.41
N ILE A 48 12.48 7.78 15.52
CA ILE A 48 13.46 6.92 14.83
C ILE A 48 13.21 5.42 15.09
N ARG A 49 12.58 5.08 16.22
CA ARG A 49 12.23 3.71 16.61
C ARG A 49 10.88 3.25 16.08
N THR A 50 10.19 4.06 15.25
CA THR A 50 8.92 3.67 14.62
C THR A 50 9.03 2.28 14.01
N LYS A 51 8.21 1.34 14.50
CA LYS A 51 8.08 -0.02 13.98
C LYS A 51 6.83 -0.08 13.12
N TYR A 52 6.95 -0.70 11.96
CA TYR A 52 5.80 -1.04 11.14
C TYR A 52 5.51 -2.52 11.31
N GLU A 53 4.27 -2.86 11.59
CA GLU A 53 3.78 -4.22 11.55
C GLU A 53 2.97 -4.40 10.28
N LEU A 54 3.27 -5.47 9.53
CA LEU A 54 2.56 -5.83 8.31
C LEU A 54 1.92 -7.19 8.56
N THR A 55 0.59 -7.24 8.50
CA THR A 55 -0.18 -8.47 8.63
C THR A 55 -1.11 -8.62 7.43
N VAL A 56 -1.50 -9.86 7.14
CA VAL A 56 -2.61 -10.11 6.21
C VAL A 56 -3.87 -9.64 6.90
N CYS A 57 -4.74 -8.94 6.17
CA CYS A 57 -6.02 -8.48 6.69
C CYS A 57 -6.87 -9.71 7.07
N PRO A 58 -7.23 -9.89 8.35
CA PRO A 58 -8.04 -11.04 8.76
C PRO A 58 -9.53 -10.85 8.43
N ASP A 59 -9.93 -9.65 8.02
CA ASP A 59 -11.32 -9.31 7.70
C ASP A 59 -11.62 -9.66 6.24
N GLU A 60 -12.34 -10.75 6.05
CA GLU A 60 -12.76 -11.22 4.73
C GLU A 60 -13.77 -10.29 4.04
N VAL A 61 -14.59 -9.56 4.81
CA VAL A 61 -15.57 -8.62 4.27
C VAL A 61 -14.84 -7.43 3.69
N LEU A 62 -13.96 -6.82 4.48
CA LEU A 62 -13.13 -5.71 4.04
C LEU A 62 -12.24 -6.10 2.86
N THR A 63 -11.67 -7.31 2.89
CA THR A 63 -10.87 -7.82 1.77
C THR A 63 -11.72 -7.85 0.49
N LYS A 64 -12.93 -8.44 0.55
CA LYS A 64 -13.85 -8.46 -0.61
C LYS A 64 -14.22 -7.06 -1.08
N GLU A 65 -14.48 -6.12 -0.18
CA GLU A 65 -14.79 -4.73 -0.54
C GLU A 65 -13.63 -4.07 -1.31
N LEU A 66 -12.39 -4.24 -0.85
CA LEU A 66 -11.20 -3.71 -1.53
C LEU A 66 -11.00 -4.34 -2.91
N PHE A 67 -11.25 -5.64 -3.04
CA PHE A 67 -11.18 -6.34 -4.33
C PHE A 67 -12.32 -5.92 -5.28
N ASN A 68 -13.53 -5.71 -4.76
CA ASN A 68 -14.64 -5.18 -5.56
C ASN A 68 -14.31 -3.78 -6.08
N PHE A 69 -13.76 -2.90 -5.24
CA PHE A 69 -13.34 -1.55 -5.66
C PHE A 69 -12.35 -1.61 -6.84
N LYS A 70 -11.39 -2.55 -6.78
CA LYS A 70 -10.43 -2.81 -7.87
C LYS A 70 -11.11 -3.21 -9.18
N GLU A 71 -12.25 -3.89 -9.13
CA GLU A 71 -12.95 -4.36 -10.33
C GLU A 71 -13.95 -3.33 -10.88
N THR A 72 -14.61 -2.55 -10.01
CA THR A 72 -15.73 -1.70 -10.41
C THR A 72 -15.40 -0.22 -10.52
N GLU A 73 -14.51 0.29 -9.68
CA GLU A 73 -14.27 1.73 -9.50
C GLU A 73 -12.86 2.15 -9.87
N PHE A 74 -11.96 1.19 -10.08
CA PHE A 74 -10.57 1.47 -10.35
C PHE A 74 -10.30 1.75 -11.83
N ASP A 75 -9.88 2.98 -12.13
CA ASP A 75 -9.36 3.35 -13.45
C ASP A 75 -7.91 2.87 -13.60
N VAL A 76 -7.70 1.92 -14.49
CA VAL A 76 -6.37 1.37 -14.81
C VAL A 76 -5.42 2.45 -15.35
N ALA A 77 -5.95 3.50 -16.02
CA ALA A 77 -5.12 4.61 -16.50
C ALA A 77 -4.50 5.42 -15.34
N ALA A 78 -5.11 5.40 -14.15
CA ALA A 78 -4.55 6.05 -12.96
C ALA A 78 -3.25 5.37 -12.47
N ILE A 79 -2.98 4.13 -12.90
CA ILE A 79 -1.73 3.42 -12.57
C ILE A 79 -0.52 4.14 -13.16
N ASP A 80 -0.60 4.54 -14.44
CA ASP A 80 0.53 5.19 -15.13
C ASP A 80 0.89 6.52 -14.47
N GLU A 81 -0.13 7.29 -14.06
CA GLU A 81 0.08 8.53 -13.32
C GLU A 81 0.69 8.27 -11.94
N ALA A 82 0.19 7.26 -11.21
CA ALA A 82 0.72 6.88 -9.91
C ALA A 82 2.17 6.37 -9.98
N ILE A 83 2.55 5.65 -11.04
CA ILE A 83 3.93 5.24 -11.30
C ILE A 83 4.81 6.46 -11.49
N LYS A 84 4.38 7.42 -12.31
CA LYS A 84 5.14 8.67 -12.53
C LYS A 84 5.38 9.42 -11.22
N TYR A 85 4.34 9.60 -10.40
CA TYR A 85 4.50 10.23 -9.08
C TYR A 85 5.40 9.40 -8.14
N ALA A 86 5.32 8.06 -8.19
CA ALA A 86 6.19 7.20 -7.41
C ALA A 86 7.68 7.36 -7.80
N GLU A 87 7.97 7.50 -9.09
CA GLU A 87 9.31 7.76 -9.61
C GLU A 87 9.84 9.13 -9.16
N GLU A 88 9.01 10.17 -9.20
CA GLU A 88 9.38 11.49 -8.68
C GLU A 88 9.75 11.43 -7.19
N VAL A 89 8.96 10.71 -6.36
CA VAL A 89 9.26 10.54 -4.93
C VAL A 89 10.44 9.62 -4.66
N ALA A 90 10.78 8.73 -5.59
CA ALA A 90 11.99 7.92 -5.49
C ALA A 90 13.26 8.73 -5.77
N ASN A 91 13.18 9.70 -6.69
CA ASN A 91 14.29 10.54 -7.16
C ASN A 91 14.49 11.84 -6.36
N ALA A 92 13.50 12.26 -5.56
CA ALA A 92 13.60 13.36 -4.58
C ALA A 92 14.33 12.96 -3.29
#